data_AF-A0A0M2U9J4-F1
#
_entry.id   AF-A0A0M2U9J4-F1
#
_cell.length_a   1.000
_cell.length_b   1.000
_cell.length_c   1.000
_cell.angle_alpha   90.00
_cell.angle_beta   90.00
_cell.angle_gamma   90.00
#
_symmetry.space_group_name_H-M   'P 1'
#
loop_
_entity.id
_entity.type
_entity.pdbx_description
1 polymer ?
#
loop_
_entity_poly.entity_id
_entity_poly.type
_entity_poly.pdbx_seq_one_letter_code
_entity_poly.pdbx_strand_id
1 'polypeptide(L)'
;MSLLWLVIGASAVLAIQGLIQWSRERGIILTWWKWVLIILWVLLCGSSLAFITTNLGEREAKAVLTGSMSLIPLTVIAGGILWRFVINRKSGEMAK
;
A
#
# COMPACT_ATOMS: atom_id res chain seq x y z
N MET A 1 -3.52 -24.42 -2.60
CA MET A 1 -3.16 -23.26 -1.77
C MET A 1 -1.82 -22.58 -2.14
N SER A 2 -1.10 -23.04 -3.18
CA SER A 2 0.29 -22.62 -3.43
C SER A 2 0.48 -21.49 -4.47
N LEU A 3 -0.41 -21.38 -5.46
CA LEU A 3 -0.26 -20.41 -6.57
C LEU A 3 -0.59 -18.96 -6.18
N LEU A 4 -1.64 -18.75 -5.40
CA LEU A 4 -2.06 -17.39 -5.00
C LEU A 4 -0.99 -16.69 -4.13
N TRP A 5 -0.41 -17.42 -3.18
CA TRP A 5 0.67 -16.91 -2.35
C TRP A 5 1.93 -16.56 -3.16
N LEU A 6 2.23 -17.36 -4.19
CA LEU A 6 3.36 -17.12 -5.09
C LEU A 6 3.12 -15.85 -5.93
N VAL A 7 1.91 -15.69 -6.49
CA VAL A 7 1.53 -14.49 -7.25
C VAL A 7 1.57 -13.23 -6.37
N ILE A 8 1.05 -13.30 -5.14
CA ILE A 8 1.09 -12.18 -4.18
C ILE A 8 2.52 -11.86 -3.77
N GLY A 9 3.35 -12.86 -3.48
CA GLY A 9 4.75 -12.66 -3.13
C GLY A 9 5.57 -12.07 -4.28
N ALA A 10 5.41 -12.60 -5.49
CA ALA A 10 6.10 -12.10 -6.68
C ALA A 10 5.69 -10.66 -7.02
N SER A 11 4.39 -10.36 -6.98
CA SER A 11 3.89 -9.00 -7.21
C SER A 11 4.38 -8.02 -6.15
N ALA A 12 4.43 -8.42 -4.88
CA ALA A 12 4.98 -7.59 -3.80
C ALA A 12 6.47 -7.28 -4.03
N VAL A 13 7.28 -8.27 -4.43
CA VAL A 13 8.70 -8.07 -4.73
C VAL A 13 8.88 -7.12 -5.92
N LEU A 14 8.11 -7.31 -7.00
CA LEU A 14 8.15 -6.41 -8.16
C LEU A 14 7.73 -4.99 -7.79
N ALA A 15 6.70 -4.82 -6.95
CA ALA A 15 6.26 -3.52 -6.49
C ALA A 15 7.34 -2.81 -5.65
N ILE A 16 8.02 -3.54 -4.76
CA ILE A 16 9.13 -2.99 -3.95
C ILE A 16 10.31 -2.62 -4.82
N GLN A 17 10.71 -3.50 -5.75
CA GLN A 17 11.81 -3.21 -6.67
C GLN A 17 11.51 -2.00 -7.56
N GLY A 18 10.30 -1.94 -8.13
CA GLY A 18 9.84 -0.79 -8.91
C GLY A 18 9.85 0.50 -8.10
N LEU A 19 9.45 0.45 -6.82
CA LEU A 19 9.48 1.61 -5.93
C LEU A 19 10.91 2.08 -5.64
N ILE A 20 11.84 1.16 -5.38
CA ILE A 20 13.25 1.47 -5.15
C ILE A 20 13.87 2.06 -6.42
N GLN A 21 13.63 1.46 -7.58
CA GLN A 21 14.14 1.93 -8.86
C GLN A 21 13.60 3.32 -9.18
N TRP A 22 12.29 3.54 -9.05
CA TRP A 22 11.66 4.85 -9.23
C TRP A 22 12.21 5.91 -8.27
N SER A 23 12.46 5.55 -7.01
CA SER A 23 13.08 6.43 -6.02
C SER A 23 14.49 6.84 -6.43
N ARG A 24 15.30 5.89 -6.93
CA ARG A 24 16.66 6.14 -7.43
C ARG A 24 16.65 7.04 -8.66
N GLU A 25 15.78 6.77 -9.63
CA GLU A 25 15.63 7.59 -10.85
C GLU A 25 15.23 9.04 -10.55
N ARG A 26 14.45 9.27 -9.48
CA ARG A 26 14.03 10.61 -9.07
C ARG A 26 14.93 11.29 -8.04
N GLY A 27 16.02 10.63 -7.62
CA GLY A 27 16.93 11.10 -6.57
C GLY A 27 16.20 11.33 -5.23
N ILE A 28 15.12 10.60 -4.96
CA ILE A 28 14.36 10.73 -3.72
C ILE A 28 14.96 9.80 -2.68
N ILE A 29 15.46 10.37 -1.58
CA ILE A 29 15.93 9.59 -0.43
C ILE A 29 14.70 9.14 0.38
N LEU A 30 14.44 7.84 0.37
CA LEU A 30 13.46 7.20 1.24
C LEU A 30 14.06 7.00 2.64
N THR A 31 13.82 7.95 3.54
CA THR A 31 14.17 7.82 4.96
C THR A 31 13.44 6.62 5.60
N TRP A 32 14.00 6.02 6.65
CA TRP A 32 13.39 4.92 7.39
C TRP A 32 11.92 5.16 7.77
N TRP A 33 11.56 6.39 8.19
CA TRP A 33 10.17 6.78 8.48
C TRP A 33 9.23 6.69 7.27
N LYS A 34 9.72 7.02 6.07
CA LYS A 34 8.95 6.90 4.83
C LYS A 34 8.71 5.42 4.50
N TRP A 35 9.68 4.54 4.77
CA TRP A 35 9.51 3.09 4.65
C TRP A 35 8.43 2.54 5.59
N VAL A 36 8.43 2.97 6.86
CA VAL A 36 7.38 2.57 7.83
C VAL A 36 5.99 2.98 7.34
N LEU A 37 5.85 4.21 6.83
CA LEU A 37 4.61 4.72 6.24
C LEU A 37 4.15 3.88 5.03
N ILE A 38 5.06 3.51 4.13
CA ILE A 38 4.77 2.66 2.97
C ILE A 38 4.31 1.27 3.43
N ILE A 39 5.01 0.66 4.39
CA ILE A 39 4.65 -0.66 4.92
C ILE A 39 3.27 -0.61 5.59
N LEU A 40 3.00 0.41 6.39
CA LEU A 40 1.70 0.60 7.04
C LEU A 40 0.58 0.73 6.01
N TRP A 41 0.82 1.47 4.93
CA TRP A 41 -0.14 1.61 3.83
C TRP A 41 -0.38 0.29 3.08
N VAL A 42 0.68 -0.49 2.82
CA VAL A 42 0.58 -1.83 2.21
C VAL A 42 -0.21 -2.79 3.11
N LEU A 43 0.01 -2.77 4.43
CA LEU A 43 -0.75 -3.57 5.39
C LEU A 43 -2.23 -3.18 5.41
N LEU A 44 -2.53 -1.88 5.30
CA LEU A 44 -3.91 -1.39 5.20
C LEU A 44 -4.56 -1.89 3.91
N CYS A 45 -3.88 -1.78 2.77
CA CYS A 45 -4.34 -2.32 1.49
C CYS A 45 -4.56 -3.84 1.54
N GLY A 46 -3.62 -4.58 2.14
CA GLY A 46 -3.72 -6.02 2.34
C GLY A 46 -4.91 -6.41 3.21
N SER A 47 -5.13 -5.69 4.30
CA SER A 47 -6.29 -5.89 5.20
C SER A 47 -7.61 -5.62 4.49
N SER A 48 -7.69 -4.53 3.70
CA SER A 48 -8.87 -4.21 2.89
C SER A 48 -9.17 -5.30 1.86
N LEU A 49 -8.14 -5.77 1.15
CA LEU A 49 -8.27 -6.85 0.17
C LEU A 49 -8.71 -8.16 0.85
N ALA A 50 -8.08 -8.53 1.97
CA ALA A 50 -8.44 -9.70 2.74
C ALA A 50 -9.90 -9.64 3.19
N PHE A 51 -10.35 -8.51 3.74
CA PHE A 51 -11.74 -8.29 4.13
C PHE A 51 -12.71 -8.47 2.97
N ILE A 52 -12.41 -7.85 1.82
CA ILE A 52 -13.24 -7.98 0.61
C ILE A 52 -13.30 -9.44 0.14
N THR A 53 -12.15 -10.11 0.04
CA THR A 53 -12.07 -11.50 -0.45
C THR A 53 -12.78 -12.49 0.48
N THR A 54 -12.69 -12.30 1.80
CA THR A 54 -13.38 -13.14 2.78
C THR A 54 -14.89 -12.99 2.67
N ASN A 55 -15.41 -11.75 2.70
CA ASN A 55 -16.85 -11.51 2.58
C ASN A 55 -17.41 -11.90 1.20
N LEU A 56 -16.58 -11.82 0.14
CA LEU A 56 -16.94 -12.30 -1.19
C LEU A 56 -17.10 -13.83 -1.21
N GLY A 57 -16.24 -14.54 -0.50
CA GLY A 57 -16.34 -16.00 -0.32
C GLY A 57 -17.58 -16.43 0.47
N GLU A 58 -18.00 -15.62 1.45
CA GLU A 58 -19.20 -15.86 2.28
C GLU A 58 -20.52 -15.46 1.60
N ARG A 59 -20.50 -14.98 0.35
CA ARG A 59 -21.68 -14.48 -0.41
C ARG A 59 -22.45 -13.34 0.27
N GLU A 60 -21.85 -12.68 1.25
CA GLU A 60 -22.41 -11.52 1.95
C GLU A 60 -22.18 -10.23 1.11
N ALA A 61 -22.90 -10.11 0.00
CA ALA A 61 -22.72 -9.03 -0.97
C ALA A 61 -22.91 -7.63 -0.35
N LYS A 62 -23.76 -7.50 0.68
CA LYS A 62 -23.93 -6.24 1.43
C LYS A 62 -22.68 -5.87 2.23
N ALA A 63 -22.02 -6.82 2.88
CA ALA A 63 -20.80 -6.56 3.64
C ALA A 63 -19.64 -6.20 2.71
N VAL A 64 -19.54 -6.86 1.55
CA VAL A 64 -18.57 -6.52 0.51
C VAL A 64 -18.78 -5.09 0.00
N LEU A 65 -20.02 -4.73 -0.38
CA LEU A 65 -20.33 -3.39 -0.90
C LEU A 65 -20.06 -2.31 0.15
N THR A 66 -20.50 -2.50 1.39
CA THR A 66 -20.34 -1.49 2.45
C THR A 66 -18.88 -1.34 2.88
N GLY A 67 -18.15 -2.46 2.98
CA GLY A 67 -16.73 -2.47 3.29
C GLY A 67 -15.89 -1.88 2.17
N SER A 68 -16.11 -2.29 0.92
CA SER A 68 -15.37 -1.75 -0.22
C SER A 68 -15.63 -0.26 -0.45
N MET A 69 -16.87 0.21 -0.25
CA MET A 69 -17.25 1.61 -0.42
C MET A 69 -16.64 2.54 0.64
N SER A 70 -16.26 2.03 1.81
CA SER A 70 -15.62 2.81 2.87
C SER A 70 -14.10 2.63 2.92
N LEU A 71 -13.62 1.40 2.84
CA LEU A 71 -12.19 1.08 2.96
C LEU A 71 -11.41 1.47 1.72
N ILE A 72 -11.90 1.18 0.50
CA ILE A 72 -11.13 1.44 -0.74
C ILE A 72 -10.82 2.93 -0.89
N PRO A 73 -11.80 3.86 -0.81
CA PRO A 73 -11.51 5.28 -0.94
C PRO A 73 -10.57 5.79 0.15
N LEU A 74 -10.71 5.30 1.38
CA LEU A 74 -9.83 5.65 2.48
C LEU A 74 -8.39 5.23 2.20
N THR A 75 -8.16 4.00 1.72
CA THR A 75 -6.83 3.54 1.29
C THR A 75 -6.27 4.37 0.14
N VAL A 76 -7.09 4.74 -0.85
CA VAL A 76 -6.66 5.54 -2.01
C VAL A 76 -6.27 6.95 -1.57
N ILE A 77 -7.09 7.61 -0.75
CA ILE A 77 -6.79 8.95 -0.20
C ILE A 77 -5.52 8.89 0.66
N ALA A 78 -5.42 7.91 1.56
CA ALA A 78 -4.23 7.70 2.37
C ALA A 78 -2.99 7.50 1.48
N GLY A 79 -3.09 6.73 0.40
CA GLY A 79 -2.00 6.49 -0.54
C GLY A 79 -1.57 7.75 -1.29
N GLY A 80 -2.54 8.56 -1.73
CA GLY A 80 -2.26 9.84 -2.37
C GLY A 80 -1.56 10.84 -1.45
N ILE A 81 -1.99 10.92 -0.18
CA ILE A 81 -1.35 11.75 0.84
C ILE A 81 0.07 11.25 1.13
N LEU A 82 0.22 9.93 1.32
CA LEU A 82 1.51 9.28 1.57
C LEU A 82 2.48 9.53 0.41
N TRP A 83 2.01 9.45 -0.82
CA TRP A 83 2.79 9.69 -2.02
C TRP A 83 3.31 11.13 -2.10
N ARG A 84 2.46 12.12 -1.77
CA ARG A 84 2.91 13.51 -1.63
C ARG A 84 3.96 13.67 -0.54
N PHE A 85 3.82 12.95 0.57
CA PHE A 85 4.77 13.00 1.68
C PHE A 85 6.12 12.34 1.34
N VAL A 86 6.08 11.24 0.60
CA VAL A 86 7.28 10.53 0.10
C VAL A 86 8.04 11.41 -0.90
N ILE A 87 7.33 12.07 -1.82
CA ILE A 87 7.91 12.97 -2.81
C ILE A 87 8.47 14.26 -2.19
N ASN A 88 7.87 14.76 -1.10
CA ASN A 88 8.36 15.96 -0.45
C ASN A 88 9.78 15.75 0.10
N ARG A 89 10.74 16.44 -0.54
CA ARG A 89 12.18 16.38 -0.27
C ARG A 89 12.56 17.02 1.08
N LYS A 90 11.74 17.95 1.59
CA LYS A 90 11.98 18.68 2.85
C LYS A 90 11.95 17.84 4.13
N SER A 91 11.35 16.63 4.09
CA SER A 91 11.26 15.80 5.29
C SER A 91 12.62 15.27 5.80
N GLY A 92 13.68 15.35 4.99
CA GLY A 92 15.04 14.98 5.41
C GLY A 92 15.79 16.07 6.18
N GLU A 93 15.32 17.34 6.14
CA GLU A 93 16.01 18.47 6.77
C GLU A 93 15.58 18.70 8.22
N MET A 94 14.43 18.18 8.66
CA MET A 94 13.96 18.35 10.06
C MET A 94 14.54 17.31 11.04
N ALA A 95 15.46 16.46 10.58
CA ALA A 95 16.13 15.45 11.41
C ALA A 95 17.61 15.80 11.67
N LYS A 96 17.97 17.08 11.59
CA LYS A 96 19.33 17.57 11.85
C LYS A 96 19.34 18.57 13.00
#